data_AF-A0A484D3Q0-F1
#
_entry.id   AF-A0A484D3Q0-F1
#
_cell.length_a   1.000
_cell.length_b   1.000
_cell.length_c   1.000
_cell.angle_alpha   90.00
_cell.angle_beta   90.00
_cell.angle_gamma   90.00
#
_symmetry.space_group_name_H-M   'P 1'
#
loop_
_entity.id
_entity.type
_entity.pdbx_description
1 polymer ?
#
loop_
_entity_poly.entity_id
_entity_poly.type
_entity_poly.pdbx_seq_one_letter_code
_entity_poly.pdbx_strand_id
1 'polypeptide(L)'
;MCIVFVGGVRDGGAVAPFLAGDWNPWEDEQVDYNSALTKKREAFKQHLDRIDKNKPKRYRVQIWGKAAIGIYLWEHILEGPLNPTDKIAQWREGELQSGKIDFSFYTGPAVVQGHVPLDMHSLVLVLNGREQQKVSYSTRWLEHVQSLVQSHTVSHVAVVLLGNEHCNNNFIAPYLKRNGGFVELLFLVYDSPWVNDKDVFQWPLGVATYRQFPMIRPNAQLITSNRPYLCNFLGTVYKNSSRETLMQVLKQSGLEKECITTARDKWLPQETADSLRRYQTALAESELTLCPVGVNTECYRIYEACSYGSVPVVEDVLTPGTCAAGPSSPLRLLKAAGAPFIFISDWKELPAILERERGMSQEQRVDRRRRLLEWYASFRQQMKERFTEVIEETFFKSG
;
A
#
# COMPACT_ATOMS: atom_id res chain seq x y z
N MET A 1 -62.38 -19.78 36.39
CA MET A 1 -63.41 -20.75 36.83
C MET A 1 -63.73 -21.62 35.62
N CYS A 2 -63.09 -22.79 35.53
CA CYS A 2 -63.33 -23.76 34.46
C CYS A 2 -64.61 -24.51 34.76
N ILE A 3 -65.52 -24.68 33.80
CA ILE A 3 -66.29 -25.92 33.71
C ILE A 3 -66.46 -26.28 32.23
N VAL A 4 -65.75 -27.33 31.85
CA VAL A 4 -65.99 -28.18 30.69
C VAL A 4 -67.06 -29.19 31.09
N PHE A 5 -68.00 -29.53 30.22
CA PHE A 5 -68.55 -30.88 30.21
C PHE A 5 -68.80 -31.35 28.78
N VAL A 6 -68.09 -32.43 28.45
CA VAL A 6 -68.16 -33.21 27.21
C VAL A 6 -69.05 -34.41 27.48
N GLY A 7 -69.89 -34.78 26.52
CA GLY A 7 -70.55 -36.07 26.48
C GLY A 7 -70.88 -36.40 25.03
N GLY A 8 -69.99 -37.15 24.37
CA GLY A 8 -70.19 -37.63 23.00
C GLY A 8 -70.75 -39.05 22.98
N VAL A 9 -71.57 -39.36 21.96
CA VAL A 9 -71.77 -40.71 21.42
C VAL A 9 -71.98 -40.60 19.89
N ARG A 10 -71.52 -41.66 19.21
CA ARG A 10 -71.22 -41.89 17.79
C ARG A 10 -72.40 -42.14 16.82
N ASP A 11 -72.05 -41.91 15.55
CA ASP A 11 -72.39 -42.61 14.29
C ASP A 11 -73.79 -42.51 13.64
N GLY A 12 -73.74 -42.31 12.30
CA GLY A 12 -74.80 -42.68 11.35
C GLY A 12 -75.26 -41.54 10.43
N GLY A 13 -74.76 -41.50 9.20
CA GLY A 13 -75.04 -40.42 8.24
C GLY A 13 -76.37 -40.55 7.47
N ALA A 14 -76.88 -39.41 6.99
CA ALA A 14 -77.36 -39.17 5.61
C ALA A 14 -77.84 -37.70 5.41
N VAL A 15 -77.12 -36.99 4.53
CA VAL A 15 -77.53 -35.97 3.52
C VAL A 15 -78.63 -34.94 3.81
N ALA A 16 -78.24 -33.65 3.85
CA ALA A 16 -78.72 -32.49 3.05
C ALA A 16 -78.35 -31.15 3.76
N PRO A 17 -78.36 -29.96 3.11
CA PRO A 17 -78.23 -29.59 1.70
C PRO A 17 -77.10 -28.54 1.44
N PHE A 18 -76.87 -28.27 0.15
CA PHE A 18 -76.05 -27.19 -0.41
C PHE A 18 -76.18 -25.85 0.34
N LEU A 19 -75.05 -25.26 0.74
CA LEU A 19 -74.90 -23.81 0.90
C LEU A 19 -73.90 -23.34 -0.17
N ALA A 20 -74.37 -22.38 -0.96
CA ALA A 20 -73.65 -21.74 -2.05
C ALA A 20 -72.30 -21.21 -1.58
N GLY A 21 -71.24 -21.55 -2.31
CA GLY A 21 -69.98 -20.83 -2.21
C GLY A 21 -70.19 -19.39 -2.66
N ASP A 22 -69.73 -18.44 -1.85
CA ASP A 22 -69.66 -17.01 -2.21
C ASP A 22 -68.92 -16.89 -3.54
N TRP A 23 -69.66 -16.59 -4.61
CA TRP A 23 -69.09 -16.35 -5.92
C TRP A 23 -68.45 -14.96 -5.89
N ASN A 24 -67.11 -14.90 -5.92
CA ASN A 24 -66.37 -13.65 -6.04
C ASN A 24 -66.23 -13.28 -7.53
N PRO A 25 -66.90 -12.22 -8.01
CA PRO A 25 -66.87 -11.84 -9.43
C PRO A 25 -65.48 -11.41 -9.94
N TRP A 26 -64.54 -11.21 -9.01
CA TRP A 26 -63.22 -10.62 -9.25
C TRP A 26 -62.08 -11.63 -9.01
N GLU A 27 -62.40 -12.89 -8.73
CA GLU A 27 -61.39 -13.92 -8.44
C GLU A 27 -60.46 -14.14 -9.63
N ASP A 28 -61.02 -14.17 -10.85
CA ASP A 28 -60.25 -14.28 -12.10
C ASP A 28 -59.36 -13.03 -12.34
N GLU A 29 -59.86 -11.82 -12.07
CA GLU A 29 -59.07 -10.58 -12.21
C GLU A 29 -57.94 -10.51 -11.17
N GLN A 30 -58.16 -11.02 -9.95
CA GLN A 30 -57.16 -11.03 -8.88
C GLN A 30 -56.08 -12.10 -9.15
N VAL A 31 -56.46 -13.25 -9.71
CA VAL A 31 -55.54 -14.30 -10.20
C VAL A 31 -54.72 -13.78 -11.37
N ASP A 32 -55.33 -13.07 -12.34
CA ASP A 32 -54.64 -12.47 -13.48
C ASP A 32 -53.70 -11.34 -13.06
N TYR A 33 -54.10 -10.49 -12.11
CA TYR A 33 -53.24 -9.44 -11.55
C TYR A 33 -52.02 -10.05 -10.84
N ASN A 34 -52.23 -11.08 -10.00
CA ASN A 34 -51.15 -11.77 -9.29
C ASN A 34 -50.23 -12.55 -10.25
N SER A 35 -50.79 -13.16 -11.30
CA SER A 35 -50.05 -13.81 -12.38
C SER A 35 -49.20 -12.81 -13.16
N ALA A 36 -49.76 -11.64 -13.51
CA ALA A 36 -49.04 -10.57 -14.18
C ALA A 36 -47.94 -9.95 -13.30
N LEU A 37 -48.18 -9.79 -12.00
CA LEU A 37 -47.19 -9.33 -11.02
C LEU A 37 -46.03 -10.33 -10.87
N THR A 38 -46.35 -11.63 -10.87
CA THR A 38 -45.36 -12.72 -10.77
C THR A 38 -44.52 -12.80 -12.04
N LYS A 39 -45.13 -12.72 -13.22
CA LYS A 39 -44.42 -12.63 -14.51
C LYS A 39 -43.52 -11.39 -14.59
N LYS A 40 -43.96 -10.23 -14.07
CA LYS A 40 -43.11 -9.03 -13.98
C LYS A 40 -41.93 -9.22 -13.02
N ARG A 41 -42.13 -9.87 -11.87
CA ARG A 41 -41.05 -10.21 -10.93
C ARG A 41 -40.05 -11.20 -11.53
N GLU A 42 -40.52 -12.22 -12.22
CA GLU A 42 -39.66 -13.20 -12.91
C GLU A 42 -38.90 -12.56 -14.07
N ALA A 43 -39.55 -11.72 -14.88
CA ALA A 43 -38.89 -10.96 -15.93
C ALA A 43 -37.84 -10.00 -15.38
N PHE A 44 -38.11 -9.34 -14.25
CA PHE A 44 -37.14 -8.49 -13.55
C PHE A 44 -35.97 -9.30 -12.98
N LYS A 45 -36.22 -10.48 -12.42
CA LYS A 45 -35.18 -11.40 -11.94
C LYS A 45 -34.32 -11.91 -13.09
N GLN A 46 -34.91 -12.33 -14.21
CA GLN A 46 -34.20 -12.73 -15.42
C GLN A 46 -33.40 -11.57 -16.04
N HIS A 47 -33.91 -10.34 -15.94
CA HIS A 47 -33.20 -9.13 -16.36
C HIS A 47 -31.99 -8.85 -15.45
N LEU A 48 -32.14 -8.97 -14.13
CA LEU A 48 -31.04 -8.87 -13.17
C LEU A 48 -30.00 -9.98 -13.40
N ASP A 49 -30.42 -11.22 -13.61
CA ASP A 49 -29.51 -12.34 -13.91
C ASP A 49 -28.78 -12.14 -15.24
N ARG A 50 -29.42 -11.53 -16.25
CA ARG A 50 -28.77 -11.11 -17.51
C ARG A 50 -27.77 -9.99 -17.29
N ILE A 51 -28.08 -9.02 -16.44
CA ILE A 51 -27.16 -7.94 -16.06
C ILE A 51 -25.95 -8.53 -15.32
N ASP A 52 -26.16 -9.48 -14.41
CA ASP A 52 -25.10 -10.09 -13.62
C ASP A 52 -24.20 -11.00 -14.46
N LYS A 53 -24.77 -11.75 -15.42
CA LYS A 53 -24.02 -12.50 -16.44
C LYS A 53 -23.22 -11.62 -17.39
N ASN A 54 -23.65 -10.36 -17.59
CA ASN A 54 -22.97 -9.38 -18.43
C ASN A 54 -22.01 -8.48 -17.64
N LYS A 55 -21.89 -8.63 -16.31
CA LYS A 55 -20.86 -7.92 -15.55
C LYS A 55 -19.50 -8.54 -15.88
N PRO A 56 -18.48 -7.72 -16.18
CA PRO A 56 -17.12 -8.24 -16.35
C PRO A 56 -16.71 -8.99 -15.09
N LYS A 57 -16.14 -10.18 -15.26
CA LYS A 57 -15.66 -11.02 -14.15
C LYS A 57 -14.63 -10.22 -13.33
N ARG A 58 -15.01 -9.84 -12.12
CA ARG A 58 -14.14 -9.12 -11.18
C ARG A 58 -13.43 -10.12 -10.29
N TYR A 59 -12.15 -9.91 -10.10
CA TYR A 59 -11.33 -10.67 -9.17
C TYR A 59 -11.37 -9.99 -7.81
N ARG A 60 -11.24 -10.76 -6.74
CA ARG A 60 -11.26 -10.25 -5.37
C ARG A 60 -9.98 -10.64 -4.67
N VAL A 61 -9.25 -9.65 -4.14
CA VAL A 61 -7.98 -9.88 -3.44
C VAL A 61 -8.00 -9.13 -2.11
N GLN A 62 -7.73 -9.87 -1.04
CA GLN A 62 -7.68 -9.32 0.30
C GLN A 62 -6.23 -8.99 0.66
N ILE A 63 -5.99 -7.87 1.33
CA ILE A 63 -4.67 -7.43 1.78
C ILE A 63 -4.69 -7.31 3.30
N TRP A 64 -3.77 -7.98 3.99
CA TRP A 64 -3.63 -7.90 5.45
C TRP A 64 -2.28 -7.30 5.80
N GLY A 65 -2.26 -6.23 6.60
CA GLY A 65 -1.01 -5.58 6.92
C GLY A 65 -1.02 -4.72 8.17
N LYS A 66 -0.05 -4.94 9.05
CA LYS A 66 0.25 -4.06 10.19
C LYS A 66 1.52 -3.23 10.01
N ALA A 67 2.32 -3.57 9.00
CA ALA A 67 3.55 -2.87 8.72
C ALA A 67 3.27 -1.52 8.04
N ALA A 68 4.10 -0.52 8.34
CA ALA A 68 4.00 0.82 7.74
C ALA A 68 4.02 0.80 6.20
N ILE A 69 4.78 -0.14 5.62
CA ILE A 69 4.82 -0.36 4.17
C ILE A 69 3.45 -0.73 3.58
N GLY A 70 2.54 -1.31 4.39
CA GLY A 70 1.17 -1.61 3.97
C GLY A 70 0.32 -0.37 3.81
N ILE A 71 0.51 0.63 4.68
CA ILE A 71 -0.12 1.95 4.52
C ILE A 71 0.43 2.64 3.28
N TYR A 72 1.73 2.50 2.99
CA TYR A 72 2.30 3.04 1.75
C TYR A 72 1.71 2.36 0.51
N LEU A 73 1.64 1.02 0.48
CA LEU A 73 0.96 0.27 -0.58
C LEU A 73 -0.48 0.78 -0.78
N TRP A 74 -1.26 0.84 0.29
CA TRP A 74 -2.68 1.18 0.20
C TRP A 74 -2.94 2.65 -0.10
N GLU A 75 -2.50 3.54 0.79
CA GLU A 75 -2.83 4.96 0.70
C GLU A 75 -2.00 5.64 -0.41
N HIS A 76 -0.74 5.26 -0.66
CA HIS A 76 0.15 5.99 -1.60
C HIS A 76 0.26 5.39 -3.00
N ILE A 77 0.25 4.06 -3.13
CA ILE A 77 0.36 3.40 -4.44
C ILE A 77 -1.02 3.12 -5.02
N LEU A 78 -1.89 2.42 -4.29
CA LEU A 78 -3.24 2.10 -4.77
C LEU A 78 -4.19 3.30 -4.72
N GLU A 79 -3.89 4.27 -3.85
CA GLU A 79 -4.70 5.46 -3.54
C GLU A 79 -6.05 5.11 -2.91
N GLY A 80 -6.06 4.07 -2.07
CA GLY A 80 -7.23 3.60 -1.36
C GLY A 80 -7.57 4.43 -0.12
N PRO A 81 -8.84 4.78 0.13
CA PRO A 81 -9.27 5.36 1.40
C PRO A 81 -9.28 4.31 2.50
N LEU A 82 -9.17 4.75 3.76
CA LEU A 82 -9.30 3.91 4.95
C LEU A 82 -10.40 4.47 5.87
N ASN A 83 -11.22 3.56 6.38
CA ASN A 83 -12.29 3.83 7.32
C ASN A 83 -12.08 2.99 8.59
N PRO A 84 -12.12 3.60 9.79
CA PRO A 84 -12.14 5.04 10.03
C PRO A 84 -10.84 5.72 9.54
N THR A 85 -10.94 7.03 9.31
CA THR A 85 -9.80 7.88 8.94
C THR A 85 -8.83 8.09 10.10
N ASP A 86 -9.29 7.82 11.33
CA ASP A 86 -8.47 7.90 12.54
C ASP A 86 -7.31 6.89 12.51
N LYS A 87 -6.08 7.41 12.58
CA LYS A 87 -4.84 6.61 12.53
C LYS A 87 -4.59 5.78 13.80
N ILE A 88 -5.22 6.13 14.93
CA ILE A 88 -5.08 5.35 16.19
C ILE A 88 -6.17 4.27 16.35
N ALA A 89 -7.10 4.17 15.40
CA ALA A 89 -8.15 3.18 15.44
C ALA A 89 -7.58 1.76 15.49
N GLN A 90 -8.20 0.92 16.33
CA GLN A 90 -7.77 -0.47 16.51
C GLN A 90 -7.97 -1.30 15.24
N TRP A 91 -8.95 -0.95 14.44
CA TRP A 91 -9.30 -1.57 13.17
C TRP A 91 -9.54 -0.47 12.13
N ARG A 92 -8.92 -0.62 10.96
CA ARG A 92 -9.15 0.23 9.79
C ARG A 92 -9.24 -0.68 8.58
N GLU A 93 -10.22 -0.40 7.74
CA GLU A 93 -10.45 -1.14 6.51
C GLU A 93 -10.67 -0.21 5.33
N GLY A 94 -10.39 -0.71 4.14
CA GLY A 94 -10.62 0.03 2.91
C GLY A 94 -10.97 -0.93 1.78
N GLU A 95 -11.74 -0.41 0.83
CA GLU A 95 -12.06 -1.11 -0.41
C GLU A 95 -11.75 -0.18 -1.58
N LEU A 96 -11.15 -0.72 -2.63
CA LEU A 96 -10.92 0.00 -3.88
C LEU A 96 -10.91 -0.96 -5.06
N GLN A 97 -11.30 -0.47 -6.23
CA GLN A 97 -11.15 -1.19 -7.49
C GLN A 97 -9.91 -0.69 -8.23
N SER A 98 -9.04 -1.60 -8.65
CA SER A 98 -7.89 -1.31 -9.52
C SER A 98 -7.90 -2.30 -10.70
N GLY A 99 -8.14 -1.79 -11.91
CA GLY A 99 -8.37 -2.64 -13.08
C GLY A 99 -9.57 -3.56 -12.88
N LYS A 100 -9.33 -4.87 -12.98
CA LYS A 100 -10.33 -5.93 -12.78
C LYS A 100 -10.36 -6.51 -11.36
N ILE A 101 -9.51 -6.01 -10.46
CA ILE A 101 -9.39 -6.50 -9.10
C ILE A 101 -10.09 -5.54 -8.14
N ASP A 102 -11.02 -6.06 -7.37
CA ASP A 102 -11.57 -5.44 -6.18
C ASP A 102 -10.67 -5.82 -4.99
N PHE A 103 -9.97 -4.83 -4.44
CA PHE A 103 -9.11 -5.00 -3.28
C PHE A 103 -9.85 -4.61 -2.00
N SER A 104 -9.70 -5.42 -0.96
CA SER A 104 -10.00 -5.02 0.42
C SER A 104 -8.72 -5.02 1.24
N PHE A 105 -8.56 -4.06 2.15
CA PHE A 105 -7.37 -3.94 2.98
C PHE A 105 -7.73 -3.79 4.43
N TYR A 106 -7.06 -4.55 5.29
CA TYR A 106 -7.25 -4.56 6.73
C TYR A 106 -5.96 -4.23 7.46
N THR A 107 -6.02 -3.23 8.32
CA THR A 107 -4.90 -2.76 9.14
C THR A 107 -5.34 -2.30 10.53
N GLY A 108 -4.38 -2.14 11.44
CA GLY A 108 -4.61 -1.69 12.81
C GLY A 108 -4.24 -2.73 13.87
N PRO A 109 -4.09 -2.32 15.14
CA PRO A 109 -3.71 -3.20 16.25
C PRO A 109 -4.55 -4.47 16.43
N ALA A 110 -5.86 -4.42 16.17
CA ALA A 110 -6.80 -5.54 16.31
C ALA A 110 -6.75 -6.53 15.13
N VAL A 111 -6.04 -6.22 14.04
CA VAL A 111 -5.84 -7.15 12.93
C VAL A 111 -4.86 -8.24 13.36
N VAL A 112 -5.35 -9.30 13.97
CA VAL A 112 -4.57 -10.46 14.44
C VAL A 112 -5.03 -11.73 13.75
N GLN A 113 -4.18 -12.76 13.76
CA GLN A 113 -4.47 -14.05 13.14
C GLN A 113 -5.82 -14.60 13.65
N GLY A 114 -6.63 -15.17 12.75
CA GLY A 114 -7.95 -15.75 13.05
C GLY A 114 -9.09 -14.77 13.34
N HIS A 115 -8.83 -13.47 13.39
CA HIS A 115 -9.86 -12.45 13.66
C HIS A 115 -10.17 -11.57 12.44
N VAL A 116 -9.47 -11.79 11.33
CA VAL A 116 -9.73 -11.08 10.08
C VAL A 116 -10.77 -11.84 9.28
N PRO A 117 -11.90 -11.21 8.89
CA PRO A 117 -12.91 -11.87 8.10
C PRO A 117 -12.30 -12.23 6.74
N LEU A 118 -12.26 -13.52 6.44
CA LEU A 118 -11.77 -14.03 5.16
C LEU A 118 -12.97 -14.31 4.26
N ASP A 119 -13.17 -13.47 3.26
CA ASP A 119 -14.28 -13.55 2.30
C ASP A 119 -13.80 -13.82 0.86
N MET A 120 -12.50 -14.12 0.70
CA MET A 120 -11.82 -14.26 -0.59
C MET A 120 -10.79 -15.40 -0.53
N HIS A 121 -10.50 -16.02 -1.68
CA HIS A 121 -9.51 -17.09 -1.80
C HIS A 121 -8.09 -16.59 -2.15
N SER A 122 -7.91 -15.28 -2.29
CA SER A 122 -6.66 -14.67 -2.74
C SER A 122 -6.21 -13.61 -1.73
N LEU A 123 -4.98 -13.76 -1.25
CA LEU A 123 -4.46 -12.99 -0.12
C LEU A 123 -3.09 -12.36 -0.42
N VAL A 124 -2.92 -11.11 -0.01
CA VAL A 124 -1.63 -10.42 0.04
C VAL A 124 -1.29 -10.12 1.50
N LEU A 125 -0.20 -10.70 2.00
CA LEU A 125 0.32 -10.40 3.33
C LEU A 125 1.35 -9.28 3.27
N VAL A 126 1.22 -8.28 4.14
CA VAL A 126 2.24 -7.25 4.32
C VAL A 126 3.02 -7.50 5.60
N LEU A 127 4.28 -7.87 5.45
CA LEU A 127 5.16 -8.35 6.51
C LEU A 127 6.32 -7.39 6.79
N ASN A 128 6.90 -7.51 7.98
CA ASN A 128 8.06 -6.73 8.41
C ASN A 128 9.17 -7.68 8.88
N GLY A 129 10.26 -7.72 8.11
CA GLY A 129 11.45 -8.52 8.37
C GLY A 129 12.65 -7.69 8.85
N ARG A 130 12.44 -6.43 9.26
CA ARG A 130 13.55 -5.51 9.56
C ARG A 130 14.43 -5.99 10.72
N GLU A 131 13.83 -6.58 11.75
CA GLU A 131 14.50 -7.01 12.98
C GLU A 131 13.92 -8.32 13.51
N GLN A 132 14.67 -9.04 14.35
CA GLN A 132 14.32 -10.40 14.78
C GLN A 132 12.92 -10.52 15.42
N GLN A 133 12.51 -9.55 16.23
CA GLN A 133 11.17 -9.56 16.84
C GLN A 133 10.06 -9.44 15.78
N LYS A 134 10.28 -8.66 14.72
CA LYS A 134 9.34 -8.49 13.62
C LYS A 134 9.32 -9.71 12.71
N VAL A 135 10.47 -10.35 12.51
CA VAL A 135 10.57 -11.65 11.85
C VAL A 135 9.70 -12.68 12.58
N SER A 136 9.89 -12.87 13.89
CA SER A 136 9.07 -13.81 14.67
C SER A 136 7.57 -13.54 14.57
N TYR A 137 7.17 -12.26 14.55
CA TYR A 137 5.76 -11.90 14.35
C TYR A 137 5.25 -12.21 12.94
N SER A 138 6.07 -11.92 11.92
CA SER A 138 5.75 -12.20 10.51
C SER A 138 5.65 -13.71 10.24
N THR A 139 6.51 -14.51 10.86
CA THR A 139 6.47 -15.98 10.79
C THR A 139 5.14 -16.54 11.28
N ARG A 140 4.58 -16.02 12.38
CA ARG A 140 3.26 -16.45 12.87
C ARG A 140 2.12 -16.17 11.87
N TRP A 141 2.22 -15.09 11.10
CA TRP A 141 1.27 -14.83 10.02
C TRP A 141 1.41 -15.82 8.87
N LEU A 142 2.65 -16.16 8.49
CA LEU A 142 2.93 -17.16 7.46
C LEU A 142 2.42 -18.53 7.88
N GLU A 143 2.67 -18.96 9.12
CA GLU A 143 2.16 -20.23 9.67
C GLU A 143 0.62 -20.27 9.69
N HIS A 144 -0.03 -19.17 10.07
CA HIS A 144 -1.50 -19.08 10.05
C HIS A 144 -2.05 -19.19 8.62
N VAL A 145 -1.46 -18.47 7.65
CA VAL A 145 -1.91 -18.57 6.26
C VAL A 145 -1.58 -19.93 5.66
N GLN A 146 -0.49 -20.57 6.06
CA GLN A 146 -0.19 -21.94 5.68
C GLN A 146 -1.31 -22.90 6.08
N SER A 147 -1.86 -22.76 7.29
CA SER A 147 -2.99 -23.61 7.70
C SER A 147 -4.25 -23.34 6.89
N LEU A 148 -4.50 -22.07 6.50
CA LEU A 148 -5.61 -21.70 5.61
C LEU A 148 -5.46 -22.24 4.18
N VAL A 149 -4.22 -22.31 3.68
CA VAL A 149 -3.91 -22.93 2.39
C VAL A 149 -4.11 -24.45 2.46
N GLN A 150 -3.64 -25.08 3.53
CA GLN A 150 -3.83 -26.53 3.76
C GLN A 150 -5.32 -26.90 3.90
N SER A 151 -6.14 -26.03 4.51
CA SER A 151 -7.59 -26.20 4.58
C SER A 151 -8.33 -25.76 3.30
N HIS A 152 -7.62 -25.44 2.22
CA HIS A 152 -8.17 -24.99 0.94
C HIS A 152 -9.09 -23.76 1.05
N THR A 153 -8.92 -22.97 2.11
CA THR A 153 -9.68 -21.74 2.32
C THR A 153 -9.06 -20.59 1.53
N VAL A 154 -7.73 -20.55 1.45
CA VAL A 154 -6.95 -19.63 0.61
C VAL A 154 -6.24 -20.44 -0.48
N SER A 155 -6.38 -20.02 -1.73
CA SER A 155 -5.75 -20.67 -2.88
C SER A 155 -4.50 -19.96 -3.36
N HIS A 156 -4.46 -18.63 -3.21
CA HIS A 156 -3.40 -17.79 -3.77
C HIS A 156 -2.83 -16.85 -2.72
N VAL A 157 -1.49 -16.79 -2.63
CA VAL A 157 -0.81 -15.95 -1.64
C VAL A 157 0.35 -15.18 -2.25
N ALA A 158 0.37 -13.87 -1.99
CA ALA A 158 1.49 -12.98 -2.25
C ALA A 158 1.96 -12.32 -0.95
N VAL A 159 3.20 -11.84 -0.92
CA VAL A 159 3.80 -11.15 0.21
C VAL A 159 4.41 -9.82 -0.24
N VAL A 160 4.13 -8.74 0.47
CA VAL A 160 4.88 -7.48 0.42
C VAL A 160 5.74 -7.40 1.69
N LEU A 161 7.05 -7.49 1.55
CA LEU A 161 7.98 -7.58 2.67
C LEU A 161 8.82 -6.30 2.80
N LEU A 162 8.65 -5.59 3.92
CA LEU A 162 9.66 -4.66 4.39
C LEU A 162 10.88 -5.47 4.87
N GLY A 163 11.88 -5.58 4.02
CA GLY A 163 13.07 -6.39 4.27
C GLY A 163 14.01 -5.83 5.34
N ASN A 164 15.00 -6.64 5.69
CA ASN A 164 16.12 -6.20 6.51
C ASN A 164 17.01 -5.20 5.76
N GLU A 165 17.52 -4.17 6.43
CA GLU A 165 18.36 -3.12 5.82
C GLU A 165 19.72 -3.65 5.30
N HIS A 166 20.19 -4.82 5.77
CA HIS A 166 21.35 -5.55 5.25
C HIS A 166 20.97 -6.68 4.28
N CYS A 167 19.69 -6.76 3.92
CA CYS A 167 19.09 -7.73 2.99
C CYS A 167 19.17 -9.20 3.42
N ASN A 168 19.35 -9.46 4.73
CA ASN A 168 19.17 -10.80 5.29
C ASN A 168 17.68 -11.12 5.47
N ASN A 169 17.08 -11.74 4.45
CA ASN A 169 15.66 -12.10 4.44
C ASN A 169 15.44 -13.62 4.42
N ASN A 170 16.43 -14.44 4.79
CA ASN A 170 16.39 -15.90 4.66
C ASN A 170 15.18 -16.59 5.30
N PHE A 171 14.56 -15.97 6.31
CA PHE A 171 13.38 -16.52 6.99
C PHE A 171 12.16 -16.70 6.07
N ILE A 172 12.01 -15.91 4.99
CA ILE A 172 10.87 -16.04 4.06
C ILE A 172 11.11 -17.15 3.03
N ALA A 173 12.36 -17.56 2.81
CA ALA A 173 12.72 -18.48 1.73
C ALA A 173 11.95 -19.81 1.76
N PRO A 174 11.75 -20.49 2.91
CA PRO A 174 11.00 -21.75 2.96
C PRO A 174 9.53 -21.62 2.55
N TYR A 175 8.97 -20.41 2.61
CA TYR A 175 7.57 -20.16 2.28
C TYR A 175 7.34 -19.86 0.79
N LEU A 176 8.38 -19.59 0.02
CA LEU A 176 8.27 -19.29 -1.40
C LEU A 176 7.95 -20.55 -2.21
N LYS A 177 7.04 -20.43 -3.19
CA LYS A 177 6.61 -21.54 -4.07
C LYS A 177 7.77 -22.17 -4.84
N ARG A 178 8.75 -21.37 -5.27
CA ARG A 178 10.01 -21.86 -5.88
C ARG A 178 10.80 -22.82 -4.98
N ASN A 179 10.60 -22.77 -3.67
CA ASN A 179 11.28 -23.60 -2.66
C ASN A 179 10.33 -24.64 -2.04
N GLY A 180 9.16 -24.89 -2.65
CA GLY A 180 8.16 -25.82 -2.15
C GLY A 180 7.17 -25.24 -1.13
N GLY A 181 7.18 -23.93 -0.90
CA GLY A 181 6.20 -23.24 -0.07
C GLY A 181 4.92 -22.84 -0.81
N PHE A 182 4.10 -21.98 -0.20
CA PHE A 182 2.78 -21.57 -0.72
C PHE A 182 2.73 -20.11 -1.22
N VAL A 183 3.76 -19.30 -0.97
CA VAL A 183 3.82 -17.91 -1.39
C VAL A 183 4.25 -17.85 -2.86
N GLU A 184 3.34 -17.44 -3.73
CA GLU A 184 3.53 -17.40 -5.18
C GLU A 184 4.32 -16.18 -5.63
N LEU A 185 4.16 -15.06 -4.91
CA LEU A 185 4.75 -13.77 -5.26
C LEU A 185 5.35 -13.11 -4.03
N LEU A 186 6.55 -12.53 -4.19
CA LEU A 186 7.19 -11.71 -3.17
C LEU A 186 7.60 -10.35 -3.75
N PHE A 187 7.02 -9.28 -3.20
CA PHE A 187 7.45 -7.90 -3.42
C PHE A 187 8.38 -7.50 -2.27
N LEU A 188 9.66 -7.33 -2.55
CA LEU A 188 10.71 -7.16 -1.54
C LEU A 188 11.26 -5.73 -1.55
N VAL A 189 11.20 -5.06 -0.40
CA VAL A 189 11.83 -3.75 -0.20
C VAL A 189 13.35 -3.87 -0.14
N TYR A 190 14.03 -2.88 -0.74
CA TYR A 190 15.47 -2.80 -1.00
C TYR A 190 15.95 -3.62 -2.20
N ASP A 191 17.11 -3.24 -2.73
CA ASP A 191 17.85 -4.07 -3.68
C ASP A 191 18.12 -5.44 -3.06
N SER A 192 17.97 -6.50 -3.86
CA SER A 192 18.23 -7.86 -3.42
C SER A 192 18.60 -8.74 -4.61
N PRO A 193 19.58 -9.65 -4.46
CA PRO A 193 19.95 -10.60 -5.50
C PRO A 193 18.84 -11.61 -5.82
N TRP A 194 17.78 -11.68 -5.00
CA TRP A 194 16.66 -12.59 -5.23
C TRP A 194 15.67 -12.09 -6.29
N VAL A 195 15.71 -10.79 -6.61
CA VAL A 195 14.79 -10.17 -7.56
C VAL A 195 15.06 -10.71 -8.95
N ASN A 196 14.03 -11.28 -9.55
CA ASN A 196 14.10 -11.93 -10.86
C ASN A 196 12.96 -11.51 -11.79
N ASP A 197 12.09 -10.60 -11.34
CA ASP A 197 10.96 -10.04 -12.08
C ASP A 197 9.99 -11.11 -12.64
N LYS A 198 9.94 -12.28 -11.97
CA LYS A 198 9.02 -13.39 -12.27
C LYS A 198 8.14 -13.72 -11.07
N ASP A 199 8.76 -14.00 -9.93
CA ASP A 199 8.08 -14.36 -8.68
C ASP A 199 8.66 -13.62 -7.47
N VAL A 200 9.84 -13.01 -7.60
CA VAL A 200 10.33 -11.99 -6.66
C VAL A 200 10.57 -10.68 -7.41
N PHE A 201 9.89 -9.63 -6.95
CA PHE A 201 9.90 -8.28 -7.50
C PHE A 201 10.48 -7.30 -6.48
N GLN A 202 11.18 -6.29 -6.95
CA GLN A 202 11.61 -5.20 -6.08
C GLN A 202 10.43 -4.27 -5.77
N TRP A 203 10.34 -3.83 -4.51
CA TRP A 203 9.33 -2.89 -4.05
C TRP A 203 10.01 -1.63 -3.49
N PRO A 204 9.49 -0.42 -3.77
CA PRO A 204 10.03 0.80 -3.17
C PRO A 204 9.75 0.87 -1.67
N LEU A 205 10.69 1.39 -0.91
CA LEU A 205 10.53 1.67 0.52
C LEU A 205 9.40 2.69 0.77
N GLY A 206 9.29 3.69 -0.11
CA GLY A 206 8.27 4.73 -0.02
C GLY A 206 8.54 5.77 1.05
N VAL A 207 7.49 6.44 1.51
CA VAL A 207 7.57 7.48 2.57
C VAL A 207 7.37 6.88 3.96
N ALA A 208 7.82 7.58 5.02
CA ALA A 208 7.68 7.09 6.39
C ALA A 208 6.24 7.26 6.93
N THR A 209 5.30 6.44 6.46
CA THR A 209 3.90 6.45 6.92
C THR A 209 3.76 6.21 8.43
N TYR A 210 4.69 5.48 9.06
CA TYR A 210 4.74 5.31 10.52
C TYR A 210 5.04 6.61 11.28
N ARG A 211 5.62 7.61 10.61
CA ARG A 211 5.79 8.99 11.10
C ARG A 211 4.69 9.92 10.60
N GLN A 212 3.60 9.34 10.11
CA GLN A 212 2.43 10.04 9.61
C GLN A 212 2.72 10.95 8.41
N PHE A 213 3.76 10.66 7.63
CA PHE A 213 4.03 11.41 6.41
C PHE A 213 2.82 11.32 5.47
N PRO A 214 2.26 12.46 4.99
CA PRO A 214 1.01 12.48 4.24
C PRO A 214 1.20 12.11 2.77
N MET A 215 0.11 11.70 2.12
CA MET A 215 0.02 11.76 0.67
C MET A 215 -0.05 13.22 0.22
N ILE A 216 0.96 13.66 -0.52
CA ILE A 216 0.96 14.99 -1.16
C ILE A 216 0.51 14.87 -2.61
N ARG A 217 -0.51 15.65 -2.97
CA ARG A 217 -0.93 15.85 -4.35
C ARG A 217 -0.22 17.08 -4.91
N PRO A 218 0.47 16.97 -6.06
CA PRO A 218 1.07 18.12 -6.71
C PRO A 218 0.03 19.23 -6.92
N ASN A 219 0.42 20.46 -6.65
CA ASN A 219 -0.39 21.64 -6.92
C ASN A 219 0.49 22.75 -7.53
N ALA A 220 -0.14 23.77 -8.11
CA ALA A 220 0.59 24.84 -8.78
C ALA A 220 1.60 25.54 -7.85
N GLN A 221 1.27 25.71 -6.57
CA GLN A 221 2.14 26.38 -5.60
C GLN A 221 3.44 25.59 -5.37
N LEU A 222 3.38 24.27 -5.23
CA LEU A 222 4.57 23.42 -5.07
C LEU A 222 5.53 23.54 -6.26
N ILE A 223 4.99 23.78 -7.45
CA ILE A 223 5.73 23.88 -8.72
C ILE A 223 6.31 25.28 -8.93
N THR A 224 5.53 26.34 -8.69
CA THR A 224 5.90 27.71 -9.10
C THR A 224 6.50 28.56 -7.99
N SER A 225 6.32 28.19 -6.72
CA SER A 225 6.80 28.98 -5.57
C SER A 225 8.29 29.28 -5.65
N ASN A 226 8.71 30.47 -5.26
CA ASN A 226 10.13 30.73 -5.05
C ASN A 226 10.56 30.10 -3.71
N ARG A 227 11.64 29.33 -3.73
CA ARG A 227 12.12 28.61 -2.54
C ARG A 227 13.30 29.35 -1.92
N PRO A 228 13.24 29.72 -0.64
CA PRO A 228 14.28 30.52 0.00
C PRO A 228 15.58 29.74 0.24
N TYR A 229 15.55 28.40 0.22
CA TYR A 229 16.72 27.57 0.52
C TYR A 229 17.17 26.74 -0.69
N LEU A 230 18.48 26.59 -0.85
CA LEU A 230 19.05 25.73 -1.89
C LEU A 230 18.90 24.26 -1.52
N CYS A 231 19.04 23.91 -0.24
CA CYS A 231 18.95 22.53 0.18
C CYS A 231 18.39 22.33 1.59
N ASN A 232 18.07 21.08 1.94
CA ASN A 232 17.78 20.71 3.32
C ASN A 232 18.38 19.36 3.71
N PHE A 233 18.68 19.23 5.00
CA PHE A 233 18.98 17.96 5.65
C PHE A 233 18.44 17.95 7.09
N LEU A 234 17.44 17.10 7.33
CA LEU A 234 16.93 16.83 8.67
C LEU A 234 17.10 15.33 8.97
N GLY A 235 17.78 15.02 10.07
CA GLY A 235 18.03 13.64 10.43
C GLY A 235 19.02 13.44 11.57
N THR A 236 19.11 12.19 12.02
CA THR A 236 20.09 11.80 13.03
C THR A 236 21.47 11.66 12.40
N VAL A 237 22.48 12.28 12.99
CA VAL A 237 23.88 12.16 12.56
C VAL A 237 24.57 11.14 13.47
N TYR A 238 24.90 9.98 12.92
CA TYR A 238 25.57 8.92 13.66
C TYR A 238 27.08 9.06 13.54
N LYS A 239 27.81 8.64 14.57
CA LYS A 239 29.27 8.55 14.51
C LYS A 239 29.73 7.58 13.43
N ASN A 240 30.82 7.91 12.76
CA ASN A 240 31.42 7.17 11.66
C ASN A 240 30.42 6.91 10.52
N SER A 241 29.58 7.90 10.22
CA SER A 241 28.60 7.81 9.12
C SER A 241 28.83 8.90 8.08
N SER A 242 28.38 8.63 6.86
CA SER A 242 28.43 9.62 5.77
C SER A 242 27.70 10.93 6.10
N ARG A 243 26.76 10.88 7.06
CA ARG A 243 26.06 12.07 7.57
C ARG A 243 27.01 13.03 8.28
N GLU A 244 28.04 12.54 8.96
CA GLU A 244 29.07 13.41 9.55
C GLU A 244 29.88 14.11 8.46
N THR A 245 30.28 13.37 7.42
CA THR A 245 30.98 13.93 6.27
C THR A 245 30.13 15.02 5.58
N LEU A 246 28.83 14.75 5.37
CA LEU A 246 27.91 15.75 4.84
C LEU A 246 27.86 17.02 5.70
N MET A 247 27.67 16.87 7.01
CA MET A 247 27.61 18.01 7.92
C MET A 247 28.93 18.79 7.95
N GLN A 248 30.07 18.10 7.87
CA GLN A 248 31.38 18.72 7.79
C GLN A 248 31.54 19.55 6.51
N VAL A 249 31.13 19.02 5.35
CA VAL A 249 31.18 19.74 4.07
C VAL A 249 30.31 21.00 4.12
N LEU A 250 29.07 20.88 4.61
CA LEU A 250 28.17 22.04 4.76
C LEU A 250 28.79 23.15 5.61
N LYS A 251 29.42 22.78 6.72
CA LYS A 251 30.10 23.72 7.62
C LYS A 251 31.34 24.36 6.99
N GLN A 252 32.22 23.56 6.41
CA GLN A 252 33.49 24.03 5.85
C GLN A 252 33.28 24.96 4.64
N SER A 253 32.25 24.72 3.84
CA SER A 253 31.91 25.53 2.68
C SER A 253 31.04 26.74 3.01
N GLY A 254 30.67 26.96 4.29
CA GLY A 254 29.82 28.07 4.71
C GLY A 254 28.36 27.99 4.21
N LEU A 255 27.92 26.80 3.78
CA LEU A 255 26.62 26.55 3.15
C LEU A 255 25.46 26.41 4.15
N GLU A 256 25.77 26.40 5.46
CA GLU A 256 24.78 26.25 6.54
C GLU A 256 23.66 27.31 6.50
N LYS A 257 23.92 28.49 5.92
CA LYS A 257 22.93 29.57 5.80
C LYS A 257 22.00 29.40 4.60
N GLU A 258 22.42 28.63 3.61
CA GLU A 258 21.67 28.41 2.37
C GLU A 258 20.84 27.12 2.42
N CYS A 259 21.05 26.32 3.47
CA CYS A 259 20.35 25.06 3.65
C CYS A 259 19.70 24.93 5.02
N ILE A 260 18.48 24.39 5.06
CA ILE A 260 17.83 24.06 6.32
C ILE A 260 18.48 22.79 6.86
N THR A 261 19.23 22.92 7.95
CA THR A 261 19.83 21.78 8.63
C THR A 261 19.22 21.61 10.02
N THR A 262 18.84 20.38 10.36
CA THR A 262 18.48 20.02 11.74
C THR A 262 19.01 18.64 12.02
N ALA A 263 20.24 18.61 12.54
CA ALA A 263 20.87 17.39 13.02
C ALA A 263 20.34 17.05 14.43
N ARG A 264 20.14 15.76 14.69
CA ARG A 264 19.89 15.23 16.03
C ARG A 264 20.97 14.19 16.36
N ASP A 265 21.39 14.12 17.61
CA ASP A 265 22.37 13.09 18.03
C ASP A 265 21.74 11.70 18.21
N LYS A 266 20.42 11.67 18.46
CA LYS A 266 19.66 10.43 18.70
C LYS A 266 18.48 10.31 17.77
N TRP A 267 18.18 9.07 17.38
CA TRP A 267 17.00 8.74 16.61
C TRP A 267 15.78 8.60 17.52
N LEU A 268 14.65 9.15 17.07
CA LEU A 268 13.36 9.04 17.75
C LEU A 268 12.36 8.30 16.85
N PRO A 269 11.55 7.39 17.41
CA PRO A 269 10.61 6.60 16.64
C PRO A 269 9.44 7.43 16.11
N GLN A 270 8.96 8.40 16.89
CA GLN A 270 7.82 9.24 16.56
C GLN A 270 8.26 10.69 16.35
N GLU A 271 7.67 11.36 15.36
CA GLU A 271 7.77 12.81 15.21
C GLU A 271 6.61 13.48 15.97
N THR A 272 6.90 14.62 16.59
CA THR A 272 5.86 15.54 17.08
C THR A 272 5.21 16.27 15.92
N ALA A 273 4.00 16.81 16.11
CA ALA A 273 3.34 17.63 15.08
C ALA A 273 4.25 18.78 14.59
N ASP A 274 4.96 19.44 15.51
CA ASP A 274 5.87 20.55 15.17
C ASP A 274 7.12 20.10 14.40
N SER A 275 7.65 18.92 14.71
CA SER A 275 8.84 18.41 14.01
C SER A 275 8.49 17.87 12.63
N LEU A 276 7.34 17.20 12.50
CA LEU A 276 6.79 16.82 11.20
C LEU A 276 6.52 18.06 10.33
N ARG A 277 5.87 19.09 10.90
CA ARG A 277 5.59 20.34 10.18
C ARG A 277 6.88 21.02 9.71
N ARG A 278 7.87 21.14 10.59
CA ARG A 278 9.20 21.68 10.22
C ARG A 278 9.86 20.90 9.10
N TYR A 279 9.77 19.57 9.14
CA TYR A 279 10.32 18.74 8.08
C TYR A 279 9.59 18.95 6.74
N GLN A 280 8.26 19.00 6.75
CA GLN A 280 7.46 19.30 5.56
C GLN A 280 7.76 20.70 4.99
N THR A 281 7.92 21.70 5.85
CA THR A 281 8.35 23.05 5.45
C THR A 281 9.72 23.00 4.79
N ALA A 282 10.68 22.26 5.36
CA ALA A 282 12.01 22.14 4.77
C ALA A 282 11.97 21.53 3.37
N LEU A 283 11.15 20.49 3.15
CA LEU A 283 10.95 19.90 1.83
C LEU A 283 10.26 20.88 0.86
N ALA A 284 9.26 21.64 1.31
CA ALA A 284 8.51 22.58 0.48
C ALA A 284 9.32 23.85 0.09
N GLU A 285 10.24 24.27 0.95
CA GLU A 285 10.98 25.53 0.85
C GLU A 285 12.43 25.37 0.37
N SER A 286 12.86 24.15 0.04
CA SER A 286 14.22 23.88 -0.45
C SER A 286 14.23 23.30 -1.87
N GLU A 287 15.12 23.79 -2.73
CA GLU A 287 15.26 23.23 -4.09
C GLU A 287 15.74 21.78 -4.07
N LEU A 288 16.72 21.48 -3.21
CA LEU A 288 17.32 20.14 -3.08
C LEU A 288 17.05 19.53 -1.69
N THR A 289 17.00 18.20 -1.63
CA THR A 289 17.01 17.46 -0.36
C THR A 289 18.19 16.51 -0.34
N LEU A 290 19.03 16.63 0.69
CA LEU A 290 20.24 15.84 0.84
C LEU A 290 19.90 14.48 1.46
N CYS A 291 20.20 13.40 0.74
CA CYS A 291 19.87 12.03 1.09
C CYS A 291 21.13 11.18 1.30
N PRO A 292 21.90 11.42 2.39
CA PRO A 292 23.02 10.56 2.76
C PRO A 292 22.54 9.19 3.17
N VAL A 293 23.37 8.19 2.89
CA VAL A 293 23.06 6.80 3.21
C VAL A 293 22.83 6.61 4.72
N GLY A 294 21.97 5.65 5.04
CA GLY A 294 21.79 5.14 6.40
C GLY A 294 22.44 3.77 6.54
N VAL A 295 21.71 2.86 7.18
CA VAL A 295 22.06 1.44 7.17
C VAL A 295 21.88 0.86 5.76
N ASN A 296 20.85 1.32 5.04
CA ASN A 296 20.66 1.10 3.61
C ASN A 296 20.82 2.42 2.82
N THR A 297 21.19 2.30 1.55
CA THR A 297 21.25 3.43 0.60
C THR A 297 19.86 4.02 0.35
N GLU A 298 18.86 3.17 0.16
CA GLU A 298 17.48 3.61 -0.04
C GLU A 298 16.89 4.07 1.29
N CYS A 299 16.35 5.29 1.33
CA CYS A 299 15.77 5.87 2.54
C CYS A 299 14.49 6.63 2.25
N TYR A 300 13.61 6.73 3.25
CA TYR A 300 12.32 7.41 3.14
C TYR A 300 12.43 8.84 2.58
N ARG A 301 13.50 9.55 2.93
CA ARG A 301 13.76 10.93 2.51
C ARG A 301 13.74 11.12 1.00
N ILE A 302 14.19 10.12 0.23
CA ILE A 302 14.19 10.17 -1.24
C ILE A 302 12.75 10.38 -1.74
N TYR A 303 11.82 9.55 -1.26
CA TYR A 303 10.41 9.57 -1.66
C TYR A 303 9.66 10.78 -1.09
N GLU A 304 10.01 11.19 0.13
CA GLU A 304 9.42 12.36 0.79
C GLU A 304 9.81 13.65 0.06
N ALA A 305 11.07 13.77 -0.36
CA ALA A 305 11.54 14.88 -1.19
C ALA A 305 10.84 14.94 -2.54
N CYS A 306 10.69 13.78 -3.22
CA CYS A 306 9.91 13.69 -4.45
C CYS A 306 8.47 14.17 -4.27
N SER A 307 7.85 13.87 -3.12
CA SER A 307 6.46 14.27 -2.82
C SER A 307 6.26 15.79 -2.79
N TYR A 308 7.30 16.54 -2.42
CA TYR A 308 7.28 18.01 -2.36
C TYR A 308 7.98 18.66 -3.55
N GLY A 309 8.49 17.89 -4.51
CA GLY A 309 9.27 18.41 -5.62
C GLY A 309 10.60 19.02 -5.16
N SER A 310 11.18 18.55 -4.06
CA SER A 310 12.57 18.89 -3.69
C SER A 310 13.49 17.80 -4.27
N VAL A 311 14.45 18.19 -5.09
CA VAL A 311 15.22 17.21 -5.87
C VAL A 311 16.17 16.43 -4.96
N PRO A 312 16.08 15.09 -4.90
CA PRO A 312 16.99 14.29 -4.10
C PRO A 312 18.43 14.41 -4.61
N VAL A 313 19.35 14.74 -3.71
CA VAL A 313 20.80 14.52 -3.87
C VAL A 313 21.12 13.23 -3.12
N VAL A 314 21.28 12.15 -3.87
CA VAL A 314 21.35 10.79 -3.34
C VAL A 314 22.78 10.31 -3.38
N GLU A 315 23.27 9.87 -2.22
CA GLU A 315 24.56 9.22 -2.13
C GLU A 315 24.46 7.78 -2.66
N ASP A 316 25.02 7.57 -3.85
CA ASP A 316 24.93 6.34 -4.63
C ASP A 316 26.06 5.37 -4.28
N VAL A 317 26.07 4.93 -3.03
CA VAL A 317 27.09 4.02 -2.48
C VAL A 317 26.46 2.79 -1.87
N LEU A 318 27.09 1.63 -2.07
CA LEU A 318 26.68 0.39 -1.42
C LEU A 318 26.98 0.48 0.09
N THR A 319 25.97 0.18 0.90
CA THR A 319 26.15 0.04 2.35
C THR A 319 26.48 -1.41 2.73
N PRO A 320 27.00 -1.68 3.94
CA PRO A 320 27.27 -3.04 4.39
C PRO A 320 26.04 -3.95 4.31
N GLY A 321 26.24 -5.21 3.90
CA GLY A 321 25.16 -6.19 3.77
C GLY A 321 25.26 -6.99 2.48
N THR A 322 24.15 -7.62 2.10
CA THR A 322 24.04 -8.51 0.92
C THR A 322 23.04 -8.00 -0.11
N CYS A 323 22.77 -6.69 -0.09
CA CYS A 323 21.76 -6.07 -0.95
C CYS A 323 22.18 -5.96 -2.42
N ALA A 324 23.48 -6.05 -2.73
CA ALA A 324 23.97 -5.89 -4.09
C ALA A 324 23.41 -6.97 -5.03
N ALA A 325 22.75 -6.53 -6.10
CA ALA A 325 22.11 -7.39 -7.11
C ALA A 325 22.78 -7.26 -8.49
N GLY A 326 23.97 -6.64 -8.57
CA GLY A 326 24.73 -6.45 -9.81
C GLY A 326 25.27 -5.01 -9.98
N PRO A 327 25.78 -4.68 -11.18
CA PRO A 327 26.40 -3.37 -11.45
C PRO A 327 25.44 -2.17 -11.31
N SER A 328 24.13 -2.41 -11.39
CA SER A 328 23.10 -1.38 -11.25
C SER A 328 22.76 -1.04 -9.80
N SER A 329 23.27 -1.81 -8.82
CA SER A 329 23.08 -1.53 -7.40
C SER A 329 24.02 -0.42 -6.91
N PRO A 330 23.60 0.38 -5.91
CA PRO A 330 22.30 0.35 -5.23
C PRO A 330 21.20 1.07 -6.04
N LEU A 331 19.97 1.08 -5.52
CA LEU A 331 18.84 1.87 -6.03
C LEU A 331 18.40 1.45 -7.45
N ARG A 332 18.51 0.16 -7.77
CA ARG A 332 18.24 -0.37 -9.13
C ARG A 332 16.86 0.04 -9.64
N LEU A 333 15.81 -0.09 -8.81
CA LEU A 333 14.45 0.26 -9.20
C LEU A 333 14.31 1.74 -9.58
N LEU A 334 14.89 2.65 -8.79
CA LEU A 334 14.83 4.09 -9.04
C LEU A 334 15.63 4.48 -10.29
N LYS A 335 16.81 3.90 -10.48
CA LYS A 335 17.64 4.11 -11.68
C LYS A 335 16.96 3.57 -12.94
N ALA A 336 16.40 2.37 -12.88
CA ALA A 336 15.67 1.76 -13.99
C ALA A 336 14.43 2.57 -14.37
N ALA A 337 13.76 3.19 -13.41
CA ALA A 337 12.65 4.11 -13.64
C ALA A 337 13.08 5.50 -14.15
N GLY A 338 14.38 5.75 -14.38
CA GLY A 338 14.87 7.02 -14.90
C GLY A 338 14.73 8.18 -13.91
N ALA A 339 14.95 7.93 -12.61
CA ALA A 339 14.82 8.95 -11.57
C ALA A 339 15.66 10.22 -11.88
N PRO A 340 15.06 11.42 -11.92
CA PRO A 340 15.75 12.68 -12.23
C PRO A 340 16.50 13.23 -11.00
N PHE A 341 17.22 12.37 -10.29
CA PHE A 341 17.94 12.70 -9.07
C PHE A 341 19.37 13.15 -9.39
N ILE A 342 20.01 13.78 -8.41
CA ILE A 342 21.46 13.99 -8.46
C ILE A 342 22.10 12.85 -7.69
N PHE A 343 22.70 11.90 -8.40
CA PHE A 343 23.48 10.82 -7.79
C PHE A 343 24.92 11.30 -7.57
N ILE A 344 25.43 11.13 -6.36
CA ILE A 344 26.81 11.48 -5.99
C ILE A 344 27.50 10.27 -5.37
N SER A 345 28.82 10.25 -5.50
CA SER A 345 29.67 9.23 -4.88
C SER A 345 30.40 9.74 -3.63
N ASP A 346 30.65 11.05 -3.55
CA ASP A 346 31.28 11.72 -2.41
C ASP A 346 30.55 13.05 -2.11
N TRP A 347 30.28 13.33 -0.84
CA TRP A 347 29.69 14.61 -0.41
C TRP A 347 30.55 15.83 -0.72
N LYS A 348 31.85 15.66 -1.03
CA LYS A 348 32.71 16.74 -1.55
C LYS A 348 32.24 17.30 -2.90
N GLU A 349 31.37 16.60 -3.62
CA GLU A 349 30.75 17.09 -4.86
C GLU A 349 29.68 18.16 -4.57
N LEU A 350 29.15 18.21 -3.34
CA LEU A 350 28.03 19.05 -2.95
C LEU A 350 28.23 20.55 -3.21
N PRO A 351 29.38 21.18 -2.89
CA PRO A 351 29.57 22.61 -3.14
C PRO A 351 29.40 22.96 -4.62
N ALA A 352 29.96 22.14 -5.54
CA ALA A 352 29.82 22.38 -6.97
C ALA A 352 28.37 22.18 -7.46
N ILE A 353 27.63 21.26 -6.83
CA ILE A 353 26.20 21.07 -7.10
C ILE A 353 25.40 22.31 -6.68
N LEU A 354 25.64 22.85 -5.48
CA LEU A 354 24.92 24.02 -4.99
C LEU A 354 25.27 25.29 -5.78
N GLU A 355 26.51 25.46 -6.22
CA GLU A 355 26.89 26.58 -7.10
C GLU A 355 26.13 26.52 -8.43
N ARG A 356 25.97 25.31 -9.01
CA ARG A 356 25.12 25.13 -10.20
C ARG A 356 23.66 25.46 -9.92
N GLU A 357 23.13 25.04 -8.78
CA GLU A 357 21.75 25.33 -8.38
C GLU A 357 21.52 26.84 -8.21
N ARG A 358 22.49 27.53 -7.60
CA ARG A 358 22.48 28.98 -7.39
C ARG A 358 22.43 29.73 -8.72
N GLY A 359 23.16 29.25 -9.73
CA GLY A 359 23.19 29.84 -11.07
C GLY A 359 21.92 29.61 -11.91
N MET A 360 21.00 28.73 -11.48
CA MET A 360 19.77 28.48 -12.25
C MET A 360 18.77 29.64 -12.14
N SER A 361 18.12 29.94 -13.25
CA SER A 361 16.97 30.86 -13.27
C SER A 361 15.76 30.24 -12.56
N GLN A 362 14.81 31.09 -12.16
CA GLN A 362 13.57 30.61 -11.57
C GLN A 362 12.79 29.68 -12.51
N GLU A 363 12.80 29.96 -13.81
CA GLU A 363 12.13 29.12 -14.81
C GLU A 363 12.75 27.71 -14.87
N GLN A 364 14.08 27.62 -14.83
CA GLN A 364 14.80 26.34 -14.80
C GLN A 364 14.48 25.53 -13.54
N ARG A 365 14.40 26.18 -12.37
CA ARG A 365 14.01 25.54 -11.10
C ARG A 365 12.57 25.05 -11.14
N VAL A 366 11.65 25.86 -11.64
CA VAL A 366 10.23 25.49 -11.81
C VAL A 366 10.09 24.28 -12.75
N ASP A 367 10.78 24.29 -13.88
CA ASP A 367 10.77 23.16 -14.83
C ASP A 367 11.30 21.87 -14.20
N ARG A 368 12.42 21.96 -13.48
CA ARG A 368 13.01 20.81 -12.81
C ARG A 368 12.08 20.21 -11.74
N ARG A 369 11.43 21.06 -10.94
CA ARG A 369 10.44 20.62 -9.94
C ARG A 369 9.23 19.96 -10.58
N ARG A 370 8.73 20.52 -11.69
CA ARG A 370 7.66 19.92 -12.48
C ARG A 370 8.03 18.51 -12.93
N ARG A 371 9.19 18.35 -13.59
CA ARG A 371 9.68 17.06 -14.06
C ARG A 371 9.81 16.03 -12.93
N LEU A 372 10.28 16.42 -11.76
CA LEU A 372 10.37 15.53 -10.60
C LEU A 372 8.99 15.08 -10.09
N LEU A 373 8.04 16.02 -9.96
CA LEU A 373 6.69 15.72 -9.48
C LEU A 373 5.92 14.83 -10.48
N GLU A 374 6.05 15.11 -11.77
CA GLU A 374 5.49 14.29 -12.85
C GLU A 374 6.11 12.89 -12.87
N TRP A 375 7.44 12.81 -12.78
CA TRP A 375 8.15 11.54 -12.68
C TRP A 375 7.68 10.73 -11.47
N TYR A 376 7.56 11.34 -10.29
CA TYR A 376 7.16 10.61 -9.09
C TYR A 376 5.71 10.14 -9.14
N ALA A 377 4.81 10.95 -9.72
CA ALA A 377 3.44 10.53 -9.98
C ALA A 377 3.40 9.33 -10.95
N SER A 378 4.15 9.40 -12.05
CA SER A 378 4.29 8.29 -13.01
C SER A 378 4.90 7.05 -12.36
N PHE A 379 5.93 7.19 -11.54
CA PHE A 379 6.55 6.09 -10.81
C PHE A 379 5.54 5.36 -9.92
N ARG A 380 4.74 6.08 -9.12
CA ARG A 380 3.70 5.45 -8.28
C ARG A 380 2.65 4.73 -9.13
N GLN A 381 2.25 5.33 -10.25
CA GLN A 381 1.30 4.71 -11.18
C GLN A 381 1.87 3.42 -11.79
N GLN A 382 3.13 3.42 -12.24
CA GLN A 382 3.82 2.22 -12.74
C GLN A 382 3.90 1.13 -11.67
N MET A 383 4.17 1.49 -10.41
CA MET A 383 4.17 0.52 -9.31
C MET A 383 2.78 -0.08 -9.05
N LYS A 384 1.72 0.75 -9.13
CA LYS A 384 0.32 0.30 -9.01
C LYS A 384 -0.06 -0.65 -10.13
N GLU A 385 0.25 -0.30 -11.38
CA GLU A 385 -0.01 -1.11 -12.56
C GLU A 385 0.73 -2.43 -12.46
N ARG A 386 2.05 -2.39 -12.21
CA ARG A 386 2.88 -3.60 -12.08
C ARG A 386 2.39 -4.52 -10.98
N PHE A 387 2.02 -3.98 -9.81
CA PHE A 387 1.46 -4.78 -8.71
C PHE A 387 0.14 -5.44 -9.12
N THR A 388 -0.78 -4.68 -9.72
CA THR A 388 -2.10 -5.16 -10.14
C THR A 388 -1.97 -6.23 -11.23
N GLU A 389 -1.13 -5.99 -12.24
CA GLU A 389 -0.89 -6.89 -13.36
C GLU A 389 -0.30 -8.22 -12.90
N VAL A 390 0.75 -8.19 -12.08
CA VAL A 390 1.42 -9.41 -11.59
C VAL A 390 0.47 -10.26 -10.76
N ILE A 391 -0.37 -9.63 -9.92
CA ILE A 391 -1.41 -10.32 -9.16
C ILE A 391 -2.46 -10.91 -10.10
N GLU A 392 -2.96 -10.12 -11.07
CA GLU A 392 -3.97 -10.58 -12.02
C GLU A 392 -3.49 -11.80 -12.82
N GLU A 393 -2.26 -11.71 -13.34
CA GLU A 393 -1.63 -12.77 -14.13
C GLU A 393 -1.41 -14.03 -13.31
N THR A 394 -0.84 -13.91 -12.12
CA THR A 394 -0.44 -15.07 -11.32
C THR A 394 -1.63 -15.75 -10.67
N PHE A 395 -2.58 -15.01 -10.12
CA PHE A 395 -3.69 -15.59 -9.36
C PHE A 395 -4.85 -16.06 -10.25
N PHE A 396 -5.06 -15.43 -11.41
CA PHE A 396 -6.32 -15.62 -12.15
C PHE A 396 -6.18 -15.96 -13.63
N LYS A 397 -5.00 -15.79 -14.23
CA LYS A 397 -4.75 -16.15 -15.64
C LYS A 397 -3.78 -17.30 -15.81
N SER A 398 -2.89 -17.51 -14.86
CA SER A 398 -1.93 -18.62 -14.83
C SER A 398 -2.62 -19.86 -14.25
N GLY A 399 -3.52 -20.45 -15.04
CA GLY A 399 -4.27 -21.67 -14.71
C GLY A 399 -4.43 -22.57 -15.91
#